data_AF-I8W9U2-F1
#
_entry.id   AF-I8W9U2-F1
#
_cell.length_a   1.000
_cell.length_b   1.000
_cell.length_c   1.000
_cell.angle_alpha   90.00
_cell.angle_beta   90.00
_cell.angle_gamma   90.00
#
_symmetry.space_group_name_H-M   'P 1'
#
loop_
_entity.id
_entity.type
_entity.pdbx_description
1 polymer ?
#
loop_
_entity_poly.entity_id
_entity_poly.type
_entity_poly.pdbx_seq_one_letter_code
_entity_poly.pdbx_strand_id
1 'polypeptide(L)'
;MAVVLCIPILCYIINFASYGVSGNVSDWAAFGDYIGGVYSVVLTIVLVYVSYSLNKKSEKEKEKLRAIHEIYSSIVVIKSEEMNIDDINGLVRLIISNQLYIRANVFNHLISFTDYCKTVIVNRSAIDIERETSIKNMLIDYYNE
;
A
#
# COMPACT_ATOMS: atom_id res chain seq x y z
N MET A 1 -21.00 6.53 -3.77
CA MET A 1 -21.42 5.13 -4.00
C MET A 1 -22.95 5.00 -3.93
N ALA A 2 -23.61 5.39 -2.83
CA ALA A 2 -25.08 5.39 -2.71
C ALA A 2 -25.81 6.22 -3.79
N VAL A 3 -25.24 7.37 -4.18
CA VAL A 3 -25.85 8.26 -5.20
C VAL A 3 -25.98 7.58 -6.57
N VAL A 4 -24.99 6.77 -6.98
CA VAL A 4 -25.00 6.07 -8.28
C VAL A 4 -26.06 4.97 -8.29
N LEU A 5 -26.29 4.32 -7.15
CA LEU A 5 -27.33 3.32 -7.00
C LEU A 5 -28.73 3.92 -7.11
N CYS A 6 -28.93 5.21 -6.80
CA CYS A 6 -30.24 5.83 -6.92
C CYS A 6 -30.61 6.25 -8.35
N ILE A 7 -29.64 6.32 -9.28
CA ILE A 7 -29.85 6.83 -10.64
C ILE A 7 -30.91 6.03 -11.42
N PRO A 8 -30.87 4.68 -11.47
CA PRO A 8 -31.88 3.90 -12.20
C PRO A 8 -33.30 4.08 -11.66
N ILE A 9 -33.42 4.15 -10.33
CA ILE A 9 -34.71 4.36 -9.64
C ILE A 9 -35.22 5.78 -9.94
N LEU A 10 -34.36 6.79 -9.89
CA LEU A 10 -34.73 8.17 -10.22
C LEU A 10 -35.15 8.31 -11.69
N CYS A 11 -34.42 7.70 -12.62
CA CYS A 11 -34.80 7.68 -14.04
C CYS A 11 -36.12 6.96 -14.28
N TYR A 12 -36.40 5.87 -13.54
CA TYR A 12 -37.68 5.17 -13.62
C TYR A 12 -38.81 6.02 -13.06
N ILE A 13 -38.64 6.60 -11.87
CA ILE A 13 -39.65 7.46 -11.24
C ILE A 13 -39.94 8.68 -12.13
N ILE A 14 -38.93 9.35 -12.70
CA ILE A 14 -39.15 10.51 -13.57
C ILE A 14 -39.96 10.13 -14.83
N ASN A 15 -39.67 8.98 -15.44
CA ASN A 15 -40.38 8.55 -16.66
C ASN A 15 -41.79 8.01 -16.38
N PHE A 16 -42.04 7.46 -15.18
CA PHE A 16 -43.30 6.80 -14.86
C PHE A 16 -44.13 7.49 -13.77
N ALA A 17 -43.69 8.65 -13.24
CA ALA A 17 -44.36 9.38 -12.17
C ALA A 17 -45.80 9.80 -12.51
N SER A 18 -46.14 9.94 -13.80
CA SER A 18 -47.48 10.28 -14.27
C SER A 18 -48.45 9.10 -14.29
N TYR A 19 -47.97 7.87 -14.12
CA TYR A 19 -48.80 6.67 -14.09
C TYR A 19 -49.14 6.28 -12.64
N GLY A 20 -50.36 5.78 -12.41
CA GLY A 20 -50.77 5.26 -11.12
C GLY A 20 -50.04 3.96 -10.75
N VAL A 21 -50.07 3.60 -9.47
CA VAL A 21 -49.48 2.35 -8.97
C VAL A 21 -50.33 1.16 -9.43
N SER A 22 -49.73 0.18 -10.11
CA SER A 22 -50.47 -1.00 -10.58
C SER A 22 -50.92 -1.90 -9.43
N GLY A 23 -52.17 -2.34 -9.48
CA GLY A 23 -52.72 -3.37 -8.60
C GLY A 23 -52.43 -4.80 -9.05
N ASN A 24 -51.85 -4.99 -10.24
CA ASN A 24 -51.55 -6.32 -10.77
C ASN A 24 -50.14 -6.78 -10.35
N VAL A 25 -50.08 -7.95 -9.71
CA VAL A 25 -48.80 -8.56 -9.26
C VAL A 25 -47.85 -8.84 -10.42
N SER A 26 -48.37 -9.12 -11.62
CA SER A 26 -47.53 -9.39 -12.81
C SER A 26 -46.68 -8.19 -13.24
N ASP A 27 -47.18 -6.97 -13.08
CA ASP A 27 -46.46 -5.75 -13.46
C ASP A 27 -45.27 -5.50 -12.52
N TRP A 28 -45.44 -5.87 -11.24
CA TRP A 28 -44.38 -5.82 -10.23
C TRP A 28 -43.27 -6.85 -10.47
N ALA A 29 -43.62 -8.02 -11.00
CA ALA A 29 -42.62 -9.02 -11.41
C ALA A 29 -41.75 -8.49 -12.55
N ALA A 30 -42.37 -7.93 -13.59
CA ALA A 30 -41.65 -7.32 -14.72
C ALA A 30 -40.78 -6.12 -14.30
N PHE A 31 -41.26 -5.30 -13.34
CA PHE A 31 -40.46 -4.23 -12.75
C PHE A 31 -39.26 -4.77 -11.98
N GLY A 32 -39.45 -5.84 -11.19
CA GLY A 32 -38.37 -6.53 -10.49
C GLY A 32 -37.29 -7.05 -11.44
N ASP A 33 -37.68 -7.62 -12.57
CA ASP A 33 -36.76 -8.09 -13.61
C ASP A 33 -35.96 -6.95 -14.24
N TYR A 34 -36.62 -5.83 -14.55
CA TYR A 34 -35.96 -4.62 -15.07
C TYR A 34 -34.94 -4.06 -14.07
N ILE A 35 -35.36 -3.85 -12.82
CA ILE A 35 -34.51 -3.33 -11.76
C ILE A 35 -33.34 -4.28 -11.48
N GLY A 36 -33.60 -5.58 -11.35
CA GLY A 36 -32.58 -6.59 -11.16
C GLY A 36 -31.56 -6.62 -12.29
N GLY A 37 -32.01 -6.53 -13.55
CA GLY A 37 -31.16 -6.44 -14.72
C GLY A 37 -30.26 -5.21 -14.69
N VAL A 38 -30.82 -4.02 -14.45
CA VAL A 38 -30.04 -2.77 -14.41
C VAL A 38 -29.04 -2.76 -13.24
N TYR A 39 -29.45 -3.18 -12.04
CA TYR A 39 -28.55 -3.22 -10.88
C TYR A 39 -27.44 -4.25 -11.02
N SER A 40 -27.65 -5.36 -11.73
CA SER A 40 -26.59 -6.35 -11.98
C SER A 40 -25.40 -5.71 -12.71
N VAL A 41 -25.67 -4.93 -13.75
CA VAL A 41 -24.64 -4.22 -14.54
C VAL A 41 -23.96 -3.14 -13.70
N VAL A 42 -24.75 -2.34 -12.97
CA VAL A 42 -24.20 -1.30 -12.07
C VAL A 42 -23.29 -1.92 -11.01
N LEU A 43 -23.70 -3.04 -10.41
CA LEU A 43 -22.91 -3.75 -9.40
C LEU A 43 -21.61 -4.27 -10.00
N THR A 44 -21.63 -4.87 -11.19
CA THR A 44 -20.41 -5.32 -11.87
C THR A 44 -19.43 -4.17 -12.09
N ILE A 45 -19.89 -3.01 -12.57
CA ILE A 45 -19.02 -1.84 -12.79
C ILE A 45 -18.42 -1.37 -11.47
N VAL A 46 -19.23 -1.31 -10.40
CA VAL A 46 -18.77 -0.93 -9.06
C VAL A 46 -17.73 -1.91 -8.53
N LEU A 47 -17.96 -3.21 -8.69
CA LEU A 47 -17.01 -4.24 -8.26
C LEU A 47 -15.68 -4.13 -9.01
N VAL A 48 -15.72 -3.97 -10.34
CA VAL A 48 -14.50 -3.76 -11.14
C VAL A 48 -13.73 -2.52 -10.67
N TYR A 49 -14.42 -1.42 -10.41
CA TYR A 49 -13.79 -0.20 -9.89
C TYR A 49 -13.15 -0.41 -8.51
N VAL A 50 -13.88 -1.07 -7.59
CA VAL A 50 -13.36 -1.39 -6.25
C VAL A 50 -12.15 -2.31 -6.34
N SER A 51 -12.23 -3.39 -7.12
CA SER A 51 -11.11 -4.30 -7.36
C SER A 51 -9.90 -3.59 -7.96
N TYR A 52 -10.11 -2.70 -8.94
CA TYR A 52 -9.03 -1.90 -9.50
C TYR A 52 -8.38 -0.99 -8.45
N SER A 53 -9.18 -0.29 -7.65
CA SER A 53 -8.68 0.59 -6.59
C SER A 53 -7.91 -0.19 -5.51
N LEU A 54 -8.39 -1.38 -5.13
CA LEU A 54 -7.72 -2.25 -4.17
C LEU A 54 -6.41 -2.79 -4.73
N ASN A 55 -6.40 -3.25 -5.99
CA ASN A 55 -5.20 -3.74 -6.65
C ASN A 55 -4.13 -2.64 -6.73
N LYS A 56 -4.49 -1.42 -7.15
CA LYS A 56 -3.56 -0.28 -7.19
C LYS A 56 -2.99 0.07 -5.81
N LYS A 57 -3.79 -0.04 -4.75
CA LYS A 57 -3.30 0.18 -3.38
C LYS A 57 -2.33 -0.94 -2.97
N SER A 58 -2.68 -2.18 -3.28
CA SER A 58 -1.84 -3.35 -2.97
C SER A 58 -0.49 -3.34 -3.70
N GLU A 59 -0.44 -2.84 -4.95
CA GLU A 59 0.82 -2.71 -5.69
C GLU A 59 1.77 -1.73 -5.02
N LYS A 60 1.26 -0.56 -4.60
CA LYS A 60 2.06 0.41 -3.85
C LYS A 60 2.56 -0.13 -2.51
N GLU A 61 1.73 -0.90 -1.80
CA GLU A 61 2.15 -1.55 -0.55
C GLU A 61 3.20 -2.64 -0.81
N LYS A 62 3.06 -3.43 -1.88
CA LYS A 62 4.07 -4.42 -2.30
C LYS A 62 5.40 -3.77 -2.66
N GLU A 63 5.40 -2.65 -3.40
CA GLU A 63 6.63 -1.91 -3.73
C GLU A 63 7.34 -1.40 -2.47
N LYS A 64 6.58 -0.87 -1.50
CA LYS A 64 7.13 -0.45 -0.20
C LYS A 64 7.75 -1.63 0.56
N LEU A 65 7.02 -2.74 0.69
CA LEU A 65 7.50 -3.93 1.38
C LEU A 65 8.76 -4.50 0.72
N ARG A 66 8.81 -4.48 -0.62
CA ARG A 66 9.99 -4.91 -1.37
C ARG A 66 11.20 -4.03 -1.09
N ALA A 67 11.05 -2.71 -1.15
CA ALA A 67 12.12 -1.77 -0.83
C ALA A 67 12.68 -1.97 0.59
N ILE A 68 11.79 -2.16 1.57
CA ILE A 68 12.18 -2.42 2.96
C ILE A 68 12.92 -3.75 3.07
N HIS A 69 12.43 -4.80 2.41
CA HIS A 69 13.06 -6.11 2.43
C HIS A 69 14.47 -6.10 1.81
N GLU A 70 14.66 -5.40 0.70
CA GLU A 70 15.96 -5.22 0.04
C GLU A 70 16.95 -4.46 0.95
N ILE A 71 16.49 -3.42 1.64
CA ILE A 71 17.30 -2.68 2.62
C ILE A 71 17.64 -3.57 3.84
N TYR A 72 16.64 -4.24 4.41
CA TYR A 72 16.81 -5.11 5.58
C TYR A 72 17.79 -6.25 5.30
N SER A 73 17.63 -6.95 4.17
CA SER A 73 18.54 -8.03 3.78
C SER A 73 19.98 -7.54 3.62
N SER A 74 20.18 -6.35 3.06
CA SER A 74 21.51 -5.74 2.96
C SER A 74 22.11 -5.41 4.34
N ILE A 75 21.29 -4.92 5.29
CA ILE A 75 21.72 -4.61 6.66
C ILE A 75 22.07 -5.86 7.46
N VAL A 76 21.30 -6.94 7.29
CA VAL A 76 21.55 -8.22 8.00
C VAL A 76 22.86 -8.85 7.56
N VAL A 77 23.23 -8.73 6.28
CA VAL A 77 24.48 -9.27 5.74
C VAL A 77 25.69 -8.47 6.22
N ILE A 78 25.53 -7.18 6.53
CA ILE A 78 26.61 -6.36 7.08
C ILE A 78 26.96 -6.86 8.49
N LYS A 79 28.09 -7.58 8.57
CA LYS A 79 28.74 -7.92 9.84
C LYS A 79 29.73 -6.84 10.21
N SER A 80 29.65 -6.39 11.46
CA SER A 80 30.48 -5.33 12.03
C SER A 80 31.99 -5.62 11.95
N GLU A 81 32.36 -6.89 11.87
CA GLU A 81 33.75 -7.39 11.83
C GLU A 81 34.36 -7.39 10.42
N GLU A 82 33.55 -7.59 9.37
CA GLU A 82 34.00 -7.76 7.97
C GLU A 82 33.59 -6.57 7.06
N MET A 83 32.94 -5.57 7.64
CA MET A 83 32.37 -4.43 6.93
C MET A 83 33.38 -3.72 6.01
N ASN A 84 33.07 -3.63 4.71
CA ASN A 84 33.79 -2.84 3.71
C ASN A 84 32.97 -1.59 3.33
N ILE A 85 33.65 -0.50 2.96
CA ILE A 85 33.05 0.74 2.49
C ILE A 85 32.20 0.55 1.22
N ASP A 86 32.55 -0.42 0.37
CA ASP A 86 31.78 -0.72 -0.84
C ASP A 86 30.38 -1.25 -0.52
N ASP A 87 30.25 -2.12 0.49
CA ASP A 87 28.97 -2.66 0.93
C ASP A 87 28.06 -1.55 1.50
N ILE A 88 28.65 -0.64 2.28
CA ILE A 88 27.95 0.52 2.84
C ILE A 88 27.54 1.52 1.75
N ASN A 89 28.39 1.74 0.75
CA ASN A 89 28.04 2.57 -0.40
C ASN A 89 26.92 1.95 -1.23
N GLY A 90 26.90 0.62 -1.37
CA GLY A 90 25.78 -0.13 -1.94
C GLY A 90 24.49 0.08 -1.17
N LEU A 91 24.55 -0.02 0.17
CA LEU A 91 23.42 0.23 1.05
C LEU A 91 22.87 1.66 0.91
N VAL A 92 23.76 2.67 0.91
CA VAL A 92 23.38 4.08 0.72
C VAL A 92 22.65 4.28 -0.62
N ARG A 93 23.14 3.66 -1.70
CA ARG A 93 22.47 3.73 -3.00
C ARG A 93 21.07 3.12 -2.97
N LEU A 94 20.90 1.96 -2.31
CA LEU A 94 19.60 1.31 -2.15
C LEU A 94 18.62 2.15 -1.31
N ILE A 95 19.10 2.82 -0.27
CA ILE A 95 18.29 3.71 0.56
C ILE A 95 17.82 4.92 -0.25
N ILE A 96 18.73 5.55 -0.99
CA ILE A 96 18.42 6.73 -1.82
C ILE A 96 17.49 6.36 -2.98
N SER A 97 17.72 5.23 -3.67
CA SER A 97 16.87 4.79 -4.78
C SER A 97 15.44 4.51 -4.34
N ASN A 98 15.24 4.16 -3.07
CA ASN A 98 13.94 3.85 -2.49
C ASN A 98 13.37 4.97 -1.60
N GLN A 99 13.94 6.18 -1.62
CA GLN A 99 13.53 7.30 -0.74
C GLN A 99 12.03 7.62 -0.79
N LEU A 100 11.38 7.45 -1.96
CA LEU A 100 9.96 7.76 -2.15
C LEU A 100 9.02 6.74 -1.50
N TYR A 101 9.54 5.55 -1.17
CA TYR A 101 8.79 4.43 -0.62
C TYR A 101 8.97 4.29 0.90
N ILE A 102 9.96 4.98 1.47
CA ILE A 102 10.34 4.93 2.89
C ILE A 102 9.79 6.16 3.62
N ARG A 103 9.28 6.01 4.85
CA ARG A 103 8.91 7.17 5.68
C ARG A 103 10.15 8.01 6.00
N ALA A 104 10.02 9.33 6.03
CA ALA A 104 11.14 10.25 6.22
C ALA A 104 11.95 10.00 7.51
N ASN A 105 11.28 9.60 8.60
CA ASN A 105 11.94 9.22 9.85
C ASN A 105 12.86 8.00 9.66
N VAL A 106 12.35 6.92 9.05
CA VAL A 106 13.12 5.69 8.78
C VAL A 106 14.28 5.98 7.84
N PHE A 107 14.07 6.79 6.80
CA PHE A 107 15.13 7.22 5.91
C PHE A 107 16.29 7.91 6.67
N ASN A 108 15.96 8.87 7.54
CA ASN A 108 16.98 9.57 8.33
C ASN A 108 17.74 8.62 9.29
N HIS A 109 17.04 7.67 9.91
CA HIS A 109 17.66 6.65 10.76
C HIS A 109 18.59 5.72 9.95
N LEU A 110 18.18 5.32 8.75
CA LEU A 110 18.99 4.51 7.84
C LEU A 110 20.26 5.26 7.40
N ILE A 111 20.16 6.55 7.07
CA ILE A 111 21.34 7.36 6.74
C ILE A 111 22.29 7.48 7.94
N SER A 112 21.76 7.78 9.13
CA SER A 112 22.54 7.82 10.38
C SER A 112 23.26 6.49 10.66
N PHE A 113 22.62 5.35 10.36
CA PHE A 113 23.24 4.05 10.43
C PHE A 113 24.41 3.92 9.44
N THR A 114 24.22 4.33 8.18
CA THR A 114 25.29 4.26 7.17
C THR A 114 26.50 5.10 7.56
N ASP A 115 26.29 6.26 8.18
CA ASP A 115 27.37 7.13 8.63
C ASP A 115 28.09 6.57 9.85
N TYR A 116 27.34 5.92 10.76
CA TYR A 116 27.94 5.11 11.83
C TYR A 116 28.80 3.98 11.26
N CYS A 117 28.29 3.20 10.29
CA CYS A 117 29.05 2.15 9.62
C CYS A 117 30.35 2.66 8.98
N LYS A 118 30.31 3.79 8.26
CA LYS A 118 31.51 4.43 7.71
C LYS A 118 32.50 4.81 8.82
N THR A 119 32.01 5.31 9.95
CA THR A 119 32.85 5.66 11.11
C THR A 119 33.52 4.41 11.70
N VAL A 120 32.79 3.30 11.83
CA VAL A 120 33.31 2.01 12.31
C VAL A 120 34.36 1.42 11.36
N ILE A 121 34.17 1.58 10.04
CA ILE A 121 35.17 1.15 9.04
C ILE A 121 36.49 1.91 9.23
N VAL A 122 36.43 3.22 9.48
CA VAL A 122 37.62 4.07 9.70
C VAL A 122 38.23 3.82 11.09
N ASN A 123 37.40 3.60 12.10
CA ASN A 123 37.81 3.34 13.47
C ASN A 123 37.05 2.17 14.09
N ARG A 124 37.67 0.98 14.06
CA ARG A 124 37.09 -0.25 14.64
C ARG A 124 36.88 -0.18 16.16
N SER A 125 37.51 0.74 16.88
CA SER A 125 37.25 0.93 18.32
C SER A 125 35.93 1.66 18.61
N ALA A 126 35.25 2.18 17.57
CA ALA A 126 33.96 2.85 17.67
C ALA A 126 32.77 1.89 17.51
N ILE A 127 33.01 0.57 17.53
CA ILE A 127 31.95 -0.45 17.49
C ILE A 127 31.07 -0.32 18.73
N ASP A 128 29.81 0.02 18.49
CA ASP A 128 28.71 0.09 19.43
C ASP A 128 27.63 -0.93 19.01
N ILE A 129 27.64 -2.07 19.70
CA ILE A 129 26.73 -3.20 19.45
C ILE A 129 25.29 -2.85 19.86
N GLU A 130 25.11 -1.97 20.85
CA GLU A 130 23.81 -1.55 21.36
C GLU A 130 23.10 -0.67 20.32
N ARG A 131 23.84 0.26 19.70
CA ARG A 131 23.35 1.09 18.58
C ARG A 131 23.01 0.27 17.35
N GLU A 132 23.81 -0.74 17.00
CA GLU A 132 23.52 -1.64 15.88
C GLU A 132 22.24 -2.45 16.12
N THR A 133 22.08 -2.98 17.32
CA THR A 133 20.90 -3.78 17.72
C THR A 133 19.63 -2.93 17.75
N SER A 134 19.72 -1.70 18.26
CA SER A 134 18.60 -0.74 18.25
C SER A 134 18.09 -0.46 16.84
N ILE A 135 18.99 -0.29 15.87
CA ILE A 135 18.62 0.00 14.47
C ILE A 135 18.02 -1.24 13.79
N LYS A 136 18.57 -2.43 14.05
CA LYS A 136 17.99 -3.70 13.59
C LYS A 136 16.58 -3.88 14.14
N ASN A 137 16.37 -3.63 15.43
CA ASN A 137 15.05 -3.71 16.07
C ASN A 137 14.06 -2.68 15.51
N MET A 138 14.50 -1.44 15.28
CA MET A 138 13.66 -0.40 14.64
C MET A 138 13.19 -0.83 13.25
N LEU A 139 14.05 -1.48 12.46
CA LEU A 139 13.68 -2.00 11.14
C LEU A 139 12.74 -3.19 11.22
N ILE A 140 12.91 -4.04 12.24
CA ILE A 140 11.99 -5.15 12.53
C ILE A 140 10.61 -4.58 12.91
N ASP A 141 10.54 -3.59 13.80
CA ASP A 141 9.29 -2.94 14.19
C ASP A 141 8.61 -2.29 12.97
N TYR A 142 9.37 -1.63 12.11
CA TYR A 142 8.85 -1.03 10.88
C TYR A 142 8.42 -2.06 9.82
N TYR A 143 9.01 -3.24 9.81
CA TYR A 143 8.60 -4.35 8.96
C TYR A 143 7.33 -5.04 9.47
N ASN A 144 7.09 -5.00 10.79
CA ASN A 144 5.95 -5.63 11.45
C ASN A 144 4.73 -4.70 11.63
N GLU A 145 4.87 -3.39 11.43
CA GLU A 145 3.79 -2.38 11.34
C GLU A 145 3.00 -2.45 10.02
#